data_AF-A0A957LES0-F1
#
_entry.id   AF-A0A957LES0-F1
#
_cell.length_a   1.000
_cell.length_b   1.000
_cell.length_c   1.000
_cell.angle_alpha   90.00
_cell.angle_beta   90.00
_cell.angle_gamma   90.00
#
_symmetry.space_group_name_H-M   'P 1'
#
loop_
_entity.id
_entity.type
_entity.pdbx_description
1 polymer ?
#
loop_
_entity_poly.entity_id
_entity_poly.type
_entity_poly.pdbx_seq_one_letter_code
_entity_poly.pdbx_strand_id
1 'polypeptide(L)'
;LLLCYTGRKSGRAYATPVNYVQEGDLLRIVSFKQRTWWRNLLDRSAVVVYLRGTARQVTAEVVQSEAAVAVQLGYLVRQAPALANYLQIPFDADGSPKSAALEHAAVGRVVILLHLK
;
A
#
# COMPACT_ATOMS: atom_id res chain seq x y z
N LEU A 1 1.44 10.56 -3.96
CA LEU A 1 0.16 10.74 -3.24
C LEU A 1 0.46 11.35 -1.88
N LEU A 2 -0.31 12.35 -1.43
CA LEU A 2 -0.20 12.83 -0.04
C LEU A 2 -1.33 12.21 0.78
N LEU A 3 -0.98 11.43 1.80
CA LEU A 3 -1.95 10.78 2.69
C LEU A 3 -2.11 11.60 3.97
N CYS A 4 -3.32 12.10 4.23
CA CYS A 4 -3.64 12.92 5.39
C CYS A 4 -4.48 12.13 6.38
N TYR A 5 -4.02 11.98 7.62
CA TYR A 5 -4.70 11.21 8.66
C TYR A 5 -4.58 11.86 10.04
N THR A 6 -5.49 11.51 10.94
CA THR A 6 -5.45 11.95 12.33
C THR A 6 -4.72 10.91 13.18
N GLY A 7 -3.77 11.36 14.00
CA GLY A 7 -3.04 10.47 14.91
C GLY A 7 -3.95 9.92 16.00
N ARG A 8 -4.14 8.60 16.05
CA ARG A 8 -5.10 7.94 16.96
C ARG A 8 -4.85 8.23 18.45
N LYS A 9 -3.60 8.48 18.84
CA LYS A 9 -3.22 8.79 20.24
C LYS A 9 -3.19 10.29 20.53
N SER A 10 -2.86 11.10 19.53
CA SER A 10 -2.54 12.52 19.72
C SER A 10 -3.65 13.47 19.25
N GLY A 11 -4.61 12.99 18.45
CA GLY A 11 -5.64 13.83 17.81
C GLY A 11 -5.11 14.80 16.75
N ARG A 12 -3.79 14.95 16.60
CA ARG A 12 -3.14 15.82 15.62
C ARG A 12 -3.32 15.32 14.19
N ALA A 13 -3.48 16.25 13.25
CA ALA A 13 -3.43 15.97 11.82
C ALA A 13 -1.98 15.75 11.36
N TYR A 14 -1.78 14.75 10.51
CA TYR A 14 -0.51 14.42 9.87
C TYR A 14 -0.69 14.27 8.37
N ALA A 15 0.37 14.52 7.62
CA ALA A 15 0.44 14.28 6.18
C ALA A 15 1.74 13.54 5.84
N THR A 16 1.64 12.43 5.12
CA THR A 16 2.79 11.60 4.74
C THR A 16 2.79 11.41 3.23
N PRO A 17 3.87 11.81 2.51
CA PRO A 17 4.01 11.49 1.10
C PRO A 17 4.27 9.99 0.94
N VAL A 18 3.55 9.36 0.01
CA VAL A 18 3.68 7.94 -0.29
C VAL A 18 3.71 7.69 -1.79
N ASN A 19 4.48 6.67 -2.17
CA ASN A 19 4.38 6.03 -3.48
C ASN A 19 3.11 5.19 -3.52
N TYR A 20 2.49 5.12 -4.69
CA TYR A 20 1.25 4.39 -4.90
C TYR A 20 1.18 3.85 -6.32
N VAL A 21 0.45 2.75 -6.49
CA VAL A 21 -0.03 2.26 -7.79
C VAL A 21 -1.54 2.44 -7.80
N GLN A 22 -2.09 2.93 -8.92
CA GLN A 22 -3.53 3.12 -9.08
C GLN A 22 -4.07 2.12 -10.11
N GLU A 23 -5.16 1.45 -9.76
CA GLU A 23 -5.94 0.55 -10.62
C GLU A 23 -7.42 0.94 -10.49
N GLY A 24 -7.95 1.66 -11.49
CA GLY A 24 -9.28 2.27 -11.41
C GLY A 24 -9.43 3.15 -10.16
N ASP A 25 -10.40 2.78 -9.32
CA ASP A 25 -10.72 3.46 -8.06
C ASP A 25 -9.95 2.93 -6.84
N LEU A 26 -8.95 2.08 -7.05
CA LEU A 26 -8.14 1.53 -5.98
C LEU A 26 -6.70 2.07 -6.03
N LEU A 27 -6.23 2.63 -4.91
CA LEU A 27 -4.82 2.99 -4.72
C LEU A 27 -4.15 1.95 -3.82
N ARG A 28 -3.03 1.39 -4.28
CA ARG A 28 -2.18 0.46 -3.51
C ARG A 28 -0.94 1.17 -3.00
N ILE A 29 -0.67 1.02 -1.71
CA ILE A 29 0.55 1.54 -1.07
C ILE A 29 1.24 0.39 -0.34
N VAL A 30 2.56 0.29 -0.48
CA VAL A 30 3.39 -0.67 0.26
C VAL A 30 4.22 0.10 1.28
N SER A 31 4.29 -0.42 2.51
CA SER A 31 5.14 0.14 3.57
C SER A 31 5.77 -0.97 4.41
N PHE A 32 6.80 -0.64 5.17
CA PHE A 32 7.36 -1.54 6.17
C PHE A 32 6.50 -1.56 7.45
N LYS A 33 6.34 -2.74 8.07
CA LYS A 33 5.68 -2.99 9.36
C LYS A 33 6.28 -2.14 10.50
N GLN A 34 7.59 -1.84 10.42
CA GLN A 34 8.30 -1.05 11.43
C GLN A 34 7.91 0.44 11.45
N ARG A 35 7.41 0.99 10.34
CA ARG A 35 6.86 2.35 10.32
C ARG A 35 5.57 2.38 11.13
N THR A 36 5.21 3.51 11.72
CA THR A 36 4.07 3.57 12.65
C THR A 36 2.85 4.28 12.08
N TRP A 37 3.01 5.08 11.02
CA TRP A 37 1.93 5.91 10.46
C TRP A 37 0.72 5.10 10.00
N TRP A 38 0.94 3.92 9.39
CA TRP A 38 -0.14 3.08 8.84
C TRP A 38 -1.09 2.55 9.93
N ARG A 39 -0.64 2.50 11.18
CA ARG A 39 -1.46 2.06 12.32
C ARG A 39 -2.61 3.02 12.62
N ASN A 40 -2.53 4.27 12.14
CA ASN A 40 -3.63 5.25 12.25
C ASN A 40 -4.75 4.97 11.24
N LEU A 41 -4.59 4.00 10.34
CA LEU A 41 -5.57 3.63 9.32
C LEU A 41 -6.33 2.35 9.68
N LEU A 42 -5.98 1.69 10.79
CA LEU A 42 -6.59 0.42 11.21
C LEU A 42 -8.07 0.57 11.54
N ASP A 43 -8.48 1.75 12.02
CA ASP A 43 -9.85 2.01 12.45
C ASP A 43 -10.81 2.28 11.27
N ARG A 44 -10.36 2.06 10.02
CA ARG A 44 -11.12 2.21 8.76
C ARG A 44 -11.86 3.55 8.63
N SER A 45 -11.33 4.60 9.27
CA SER A 45 -11.91 5.94 9.20
C SER A 45 -11.80 6.51 7.78
N ALA A 46 -12.72 7.41 7.42
CA ALA A 46 -12.60 8.15 6.16
C ALA A 46 -11.30 8.98 6.20
N VAL A 47 -10.40 8.70 5.26
CA VAL A 47 -9.11 9.36 5.13
C VAL A 47 -9.17 10.34 3.98
N VAL A 48 -8.41 11.43 4.06
CA VAL A 48 -8.27 12.35 2.92
C VAL A 48 -6.92 12.09 2.26
N VAL A 49 -6.92 12.04 0.94
CA VAL A 49 -5.70 12.05 0.14
C VAL A 49 -5.70 13.23 -0.82
N TYR A 50 -4.52 13.76 -1.12
CA TYR A 50 -4.33 14.61 -2.29
C TYR A 50 -3.78 13.75 -3.42
N LEU A 51 -4.66 13.39 -4.35
CA LEU A 51 -4.32 12.67 -5.57
C LEU A 51 -4.15 13.68 -6.71
N ARG A 52 -2.92 13.81 -7.21
CA ARG A 52 -2.59 14.80 -8.26
C ARG A 52 -3.08 16.22 -7.90
N GLY A 53 -2.83 16.64 -6.65
CA GLY A 53 -3.24 17.95 -6.12
C GLY A 53 -4.71 18.08 -5.71
N THR A 54 -5.56 17.11 -6.04
CA THR A 54 -7.00 17.16 -5.72
C THR A 54 -7.31 16.36 -4.46
N ALA A 55 -7.99 16.98 -3.50
CA ALA A 55 -8.46 16.32 -2.29
C ALA A 55 -9.55 15.29 -2.60
N ARG A 56 -9.40 14.06 -2.10
CA ARG A 56 -10.37 12.96 -2.25
C ARG A 56 -10.57 12.28 -0.90
N GLN A 57 -11.82 12.03 -0.54
CA GLN A 57 -12.14 11.13 0.56
C GLN A 57 -11.98 9.68 0.08
N VAL A 58 -11.35 8.86 0.93
CA VAL A 58 -11.12 7.45 0.66
C VAL A 58 -11.43 6.61 1.89
N THR A 59 -11.74 5.34 1.67
CA THR A 59 -11.78 4.34 2.74
C THR A 59 -10.47 3.57 2.73
N ALA A 60 -9.84 3.42 3.89
CA ALA A 60 -8.59 2.67 4.01
C ALA A 60 -8.85 1.24 4.52
N GLU A 61 -8.15 0.29 3.91
CA GLU A 61 -8.00 -1.07 4.39
C GLU A 61 -6.51 -1.39 4.54
N VAL A 62 -6.14 -2.02 5.66
CA VAL A 62 -4.75 -2.42 5.94
C VAL A 62 -4.64 -3.93 5.90
N VAL A 63 -3.84 -4.43 4.96
CA VAL A 63 -3.51 -5.85 4.79
C VAL A 63 -2.19 -6.14 5.49
N GLN A 64 -2.23 -7.07 6.46
CA GLN A 64 -1.10 -7.36 7.36
C GLN A 64 -0.65 -8.82 7.35
N SER A 65 -1.55 -9.75 7.03
CA SER A 65 -1.21 -11.17 6.88
C SER A 65 -0.19 -11.31 5.77
N GLU A 66 0.91 -12.04 6.02
CA GLU A 66 2.00 -12.16 5.05
C GLU A 66 1.53 -12.84 3.77
N ALA A 67 0.67 -13.86 3.87
CA ALA A 67 0.05 -14.47 2.71
C ALA A 67 -0.79 -13.47 1.90
N ALA A 68 -1.62 -12.65 2.57
CA ALA A 68 -2.43 -11.64 1.91
C ALA A 68 -1.58 -10.51 1.32
N VAL A 69 -0.50 -10.11 1.99
CA VAL A 69 0.46 -9.13 1.50
C VAL A 69 1.16 -9.66 0.24
N ALA A 70 1.61 -10.93 0.23
CA ALA A 70 2.23 -11.55 -0.93
C ALA A 70 1.32 -11.50 -2.16
N VAL A 71 0.03 -11.83 -1.97
CA VAL A 71 -0.99 -11.69 -3.03
C VAL A 71 -1.07 -10.26 -3.56
N GLN A 72 -1.11 -9.26 -2.67
CA GLN A 72 -1.17 -7.85 -3.07
C GLN A 72 0.12 -7.35 -3.75
N LEU A 73 1.28 -7.84 -3.34
CA LEU A 73 2.55 -7.56 -4.02
C LEU A 73 2.54 -8.15 -5.44
N GLY A 74 1.99 -9.34 -5.62
CA GLY A 74 1.83 -9.97 -6.95
C GLY A 74 0.98 -9.12 -7.90
N TYR A 75 -0.16 -8.61 -7.43
CA TYR A 75 -0.97 -7.66 -8.22
C TYR A 75 -0.18 -6.39 -8.54
N LEU A 76 0.50 -5.82 -7.55
CA LEU A 76 1.23 -4.57 -7.70
C LEU A 76 2.35 -4.65 -8.73
N VAL A 77 3.17 -5.72 -8.70
CA VAL A 77 4.30 -5.84 -9.64
C VAL A 77 3.84 -6.21 -11.06
N ARG A 78 2.69 -6.87 -11.22
CA ARG A 78 2.09 -7.06 -12.56
C ARG A 78 1.59 -5.75 -13.15
N GLN A 79 0.96 -4.90 -12.34
CA GLN A 79 0.48 -3.58 -12.78
C GLN A 79 1.62 -2.58 -12.99
N ALA A 80 2.68 -2.67 -12.19
CA ALA A 80 3.85 -1.80 -12.28
C ALA A 80 5.16 -2.63 -12.22
N PRO A 81 5.56 -3.27 -13.34
CA PRO A 81 6.76 -4.13 -13.39
C PRO A 81 8.04 -3.42 -12.96
N ALA A 82 8.14 -2.10 -13.12
CA ALA A 82 9.28 -1.31 -12.66
C ALA A 82 9.51 -1.41 -11.13
N LEU A 83 8.48 -1.71 -10.34
CA LEU A 83 8.60 -1.88 -8.88
C LEU A 83 9.18 -3.23 -8.47
N ALA A 84 9.21 -4.21 -9.39
CA ALA A 84 9.72 -5.56 -9.13
C ALA A 84 11.17 -5.53 -8.65
N ASN A 85 12.03 -4.72 -9.29
CA ASN A 85 13.42 -4.55 -8.89
C ASN A 85 13.56 -3.95 -7.49
N TYR A 86 12.79 -2.90 -7.19
CA TYR A 86 12.81 -2.26 -5.87
C TYR A 86 12.33 -3.19 -4.75
N LEU A 87 11.35 -4.06 -5.06
CA LEU A 87 10.80 -5.03 -4.11
C LEU A 87 11.56 -6.36 -4.10
N GLN A 88 12.55 -6.52 -4.99
CA GLN A 88 13.33 -7.75 -5.18
C GLN A 88 12.47 -8.97 -5.55
N ILE A 89 11.46 -8.75 -6.41
CA ILE A 89 10.53 -9.79 -6.87
C ILE A 89 10.81 -10.06 -8.36
N PRO A 90 11.68 -11.01 -8.73
CA PRO A 90 11.89 -11.38 -10.12
C PRO A 90 10.64 -12.04 -10.71
N PHE A 91 10.58 -12.09 -12.03
CA PHE A 91 9.59 -12.83 -12.80
C PHE A 91 10.18 -14.16 -13.29
N ASP A 92 9.34 -15.19 -13.33
CA ASP A 92 9.64 -16.46 -13.98
C ASP A 92 9.50 -16.34 -15.51
N ALA A 93 9.95 -17.36 -16.24
CA ALA A 93 9.99 -17.34 -17.71
C ALA A 93 8.61 -17.21 -18.36
N ASP A 94 7.55 -17.58 -17.66
CA ASP A 94 6.15 -17.45 -18.10
C ASP A 94 5.57 -16.04 -17.86
N GLY A 95 6.37 -15.12 -17.34
CA GLY A 95 5.97 -13.75 -17.02
C GLY A 95 5.20 -13.62 -15.70
N SER A 96 5.12 -14.67 -14.88
CA SER A 96 4.54 -14.61 -13.54
C SER A 96 5.57 -14.14 -12.49
N PRO A 97 5.18 -13.37 -11.45
CA PRO A 97 6.10 -13.04 -10.36
C PRO A 97 6.42 -14.28 -9.52
N LYS A 98 7.70 -14.49 -9.20
CA LYS A 98 8.16 -15.68 -8.49
C LYS A 98 7.58 -15.77 -7.07
N SER A 99 6.85 -16.85 -6.75
CA SER A 99 6.10 -16.99 -5.48
C SER A 99 6.98 -16.85 -4.24
N ALA A 100 8.12 -17.55 -4.19
CA ALA A 100 9.03 -17.48 -3.05
C ALA A 100 9.56 -16.05 -2.79
N ALA A 101 9.73 -15.25 -3.85
CA ALA A 101 10.14 -13.86 -3.71
C ALA A 101 8.99 -12.96 -3.23
N LEU A 102 7.74 -13.24 -3.64
CA LEU A 102 6.55 -12.57 -3.09
C LEU A 102 6.41 -12.82 -1.59
N GLU A 103 6.54 -14.08 -1.17
CA GLU A 103 6.49 -14.49 0.23
C GLU A 103 7.59 -13.83 1.05
N HIS A 104 8.83 -13.89 0.56
CA HIS A 104 9.96 -13.23 1.21
C HIS A 104 9.77 -11.70 1.30
N ALA A 105 9.30 -11.06 0.23
CA ALA A 105 9.03 -9.63 0.22
C ALA A 105 7.85 -9.26 1.14
N ALA A 106 6.89 -10.16 1.37
CA ALA A 106 5.79 -9.91 2.28
C ALA A 106 6.23 -9.81 3.74
N VAL A 107 7.29 -10.53 4.11
CA VAL A 107 7.89 -10.45 5.46
C VAL A 107 8.27 -9.00 5.76
N GLY A 108 7.83 -8.51 6.91
CA GLY A 108 8.13 -7.15 7.35
C GLY A 108 7.39 -6.03 6.59
N ARG A 109 6.46 -6.34 5.69
CA ARG A 109 5.68 -5.34 4.93
C ARG A 109 4.18 -5.35 5.29
N VAL A 110 3.54 -4.23 5.02
CA VAL A 110 2.08 -4.05 5.04
C VAL A 110 1.66 -3.44 3.71
N VAL A 111 0.43 -3.74 3.30
CA VAL A 111 -0.20 -3.08 2.16
C VAL A 111 -1.40 -2.28 2.64
N ILE A 112 -1.51 -1.04 2.17
CA ILE A 112 -2.67 -0.19 2.39
C ILE A 112 -3.41 -0.10 1.06
N LEU A 113 -4.70 -0.43 1.10
CA LEU A 113 -5.65 -0.28 0.01
C LEU A 113 -6.49 0.96 0.31
N LEU A 114 -6.52 1.93 -0.60
CA LEU A 114 -7.38 3.10 -0.48
C LEU A 114 -8.42 3.06 -1.60
N HIS A 115 -9.68 2.99 -1.21
CA HIS A 115 -10.81 2.96 -2.14
C HIS A 115 -11.30 4.39 -2.36
N LEU A 116 -11.20 4.87 -3.60
CA LEU A 116 -11.80 6.13 -4.03
C LEU A 116 -13.32 6.00 -3.98
N LYS A 117 -13.99 7.09 -3.58
CA LYS A 117 -15.42 7.29 -3.83
C LYS A 117 -15.63 7.90 -5.21
#